data_AF-A0A970L0Z0-F1
#
_entry.id   AF-A0A970L0Z0-F1
#
_cell.length_a   1.000
_cell.length_b   1.000
_cell.length_c   1.000
_cell.angle_alpha   90.00
_cell.angle_beta   90.00
_cell.angle_gamma   90.00
#
_symmetry.space_group_name_H-M   'P 1'
#
loop_
_entity.id
_entity.type
_entity.pdbx_description
1 polymer ?
#
loop_
_entity_poly.entity_id
_entity_poly.type
_entity_poly.pdbx_seq_one_letter_code
_entity_poly.pdbx_strand_id
1 'polypeptide(L)'
;MNINRILSVLLLLLIVVNIYLGVSIYSLYRSQNYIDEKLLTTAVEKLTANGIMLQDGAIPLRKQKGYIYVGELDNYNYEIVAKELSGSNSVENFIVPDGYSYTMENGDVFKFGNNYEFSYKSEKYSTDSDAITTYINQLISSDNTTSKNINLQAAGSQEAAAVSETVTAFLLKPVFVGAYQIEIATDKVLYGGKTQIDATSEAGADIYYAYFYQAIDGVRLKGFDIIAAVIAYNGDYYIAAAEGRYCFYRITERFDSQIYDQVNILFIDKYAGTYDGESGEKTISSVGSVYTAYPGNETEEQRREVYFVPAWEITSGSGNSNVYNAYNGALYTIL
;
A
#
# COMPACT_ATOMS: atom_id res chain seq x y z
N MET A 1 60.87 25.79 24.33
CA MET A 1 59.72 25.48 23.44
C MET A 1 58.44 25.69 24.24
N ASN A 2 57.51 26.53 23.80
CA ASN A 2 56.38 26.96 24.63
C ASN A 2 55.23 25.95 24.53
N ILE A 3 55.04 25.13 25.58
CA ILE A 3 54.02 24.07 25.66
C ILE A 3 52.61 24.59 25.35
N ASN A 4 52.29 25.81 25.78
CA ASN A 4 50.99 26.41 25.51
C ASN A 4 50.77 26.67 24.02
N ARG A 5 51.80 27.04 23.26
CA ARG A 5 51.71 27.18 21.79
C ARG A 5 51.50 25.83 21.11
N ILE A 6 52.15 24.77 21.59
CA ILE A 6 52.00 23.41 21.04
C ILE A 6 50.57 22.91 21.28
N LEU A 7 50.05 23.08 22.50
CA LEU A 7 48.68 22.72 22.84
C LEU A 7 47.66 23.51 22.01
N SER A 8 47.86 24.82 21.80
CA SER A 8 46.98 25.62 20.94
C SER A 8 46.98 25.14 19.49
N VAL A 9 48.13 24.75 18.94
CA VAL A 9 48.24 24.23 17.57
C VAL A 9 47.58 22.86 17.45
N LEU A 10 47.78 21.97 18.43
CA LEU A 10 47.12 20.66 18.48
C LEU A 10 45.60 20.81 18.59
N LEU A 11 45.11 21.76 19.38
CA LEU A 11 43.68 22.03 19.54
C LEU A 11 43.06 22.59 18.25
N LEU A 12 43.77 23.48 17.56
CA LEU A 12 43.38 23.96 16.23
C LEU A 12 43.33 22.84 15.19
N LEU A 13 44.34 21.97 15.16
CA LEU A 13 44.36 20.79 14.29
C LEU A 13 43.19 19.85 14.57
N LEU A 14 42.88 19.61 15.86
CA LEU A 14 41.75 18.77 16.25
C LEU A 14 40.41 19.37 15.79
N ILE A 15 40.23 20.69 15.90
CA ILE A 15 39.04 21.38 15.40
C ILE A 15 38.93 21.21 13.87
N VAL A 16 40.02 21.42 13.13
CA VAL A 16 40.03 21.28 11.67
C VAL A 16 39.69 19.84 11.24
N VAL A 17 40.26 18.84 11.92
CA VAL A 17 39.98 17.42 11.65
C VAL A 17 38.50 17.09 11.91
N ASN A 18 37.92 17.59 13.01
CA ASN A 18 36.51 17.38 13.32
C ASN A 18 35.57 18.06 12.31
N ILE A 19 35.90 19.28 11.87
CA ILE A 19 35.14 19.98 10.82
C ILE A 19 35.21 19.18 9.52
N TYR A 20 36.41 18.75 9.11
CA TYR A 20 36.60 17.94 7.90
C TYR A 20 35.81 16.62 7.97
N LEU A 21 35.86 15.94 9.11
CA LEU A 21 35.10 14.71 9.33
C LEU A 21 33.58 14.97 9.23
N GLY A 22 33.08 16.02 9.87
CA GLY A 22 31.68 16.41 9.79
C GLY A 22 31.24 16.72 8.36
N VAL A 23 32.03 17.48 7.61
CA VAL A 23 31.77 17.79 6.19
C VAL A 23 31.80 16.52 5.33
N SER A 24 32.74 15.62 5.57
CA SER A 24 32.89 14.37 4.82
C SER A 24 31.71 13.43 5.07
N ILE A 25 31.29 13.27 6.33
CA ILE A 25 30.10 12.49 6.70
C ILE A 25 28.85 13.11 6.06
N TYR A 26 28.69 14.42 6.13
CA TYR A 26 27.56 15.12 5.50
C TYR A 26 27.54 14.93 3.98
N SER A 27 28.69 15.07 3.31
CA SER A 27 28.80 14.90 1.86
C SER A 27 28.53 13.45 1.42
N LEU A 28 29.04 12.47 2.18
CA LEU A 28 28.81 11.06 1.91
C LEU A 28 27.33 10.69 2.17
N TYR A 29 26.75 11.18 3.26
CA TYR A 29 25.32 11.01 3.54
C TYR A 29 24.45 11.64 2.43
N ARG A 30 24.75 12.87 2.01
CA ARG A 30 24.01 13.57 0.95
C ARG A 30 24.09 12.82 -0.37
N SER A 31 25.30 12.43 -0.81
CA SER A 31 25.50 11.73 -2.09
C SER A 31 24.84 10.34 -2.12
N GLN A 32 24.85 9.62 -1.00
CA GLN A 32 24.20 8.31 -0.88
C GLN A 32 22.68 8.40 -0.83
N ASN A 33 22.12 9.38 -0.11
CA ASN A 33 20.68 9.40 0.19
C ASN A 33 19.88 10.36 -0.70
N TYR A 34 20.51 11.19 -1.51
CA TYR A 34 19.79 12.20 -2.30
C TYR A 34 20.32 12.34 -3.72
N ILE A 35 19.43 12.81 -4.59
CA ILE A 35 19.77 13.21 -5.96
C ILE A 35 20.55 14.52 -5.91
N ASP A 36 21.59 14.62 -6.72
CA ASP A 36 22.34 15.86 -6.88
C ASP A 36 21.46 16.96 -7.49
N GLU A 37 21.44 18.14 -6.88
CA GLU A 37 20.55 19.24 -7.30
C GLU A 37 20.83 19.69 -8.73
N LYS A 38 22.11 19.76 -9.13
CA LYS A 38 22.50 20.16 -10.48
C LYS A 38 22.07 19.11 -11.52
N LEU A 39 22.23 17.82 -11.18
CA LEU A 39 21.71 16.72 -11.99
C LEU A 39 20.20 16.84 -12.16
N LEU A 40 19.47 17.08 -11.07
CA LEU A 40 18.01 17.23 -11.10
C LEU A 40 17.58 18.42 -11.96
N THR A 41 18.18 19.60 -11.78
CA THR A 41 17.89 20.78 -12.62
C THR A 41 18.13 20.47 -14.10
N THR A 42 19.26 19.83 -14.43
CA THR A 42 19.57 19.44 -15.81
C THR A 42 18.58 18.42 -16.36
N ALA A 43 18.13 17.47 -15.55
CA ALA A 43 17.12 16.49 -15.94
C ALA A 43 15.77 17.14 -16.19
N VAL A 44 15.33 18.05 -15.31
CA VAL A 44 14.10 18.84 -15.47
C VAL A 44 14.14 19.64 -16.77
N GLU A 45 15.23 20.39 -17.02
CA GLU A 45 15.41 21.15 -18.26
C GLU A 45 15.29 20.25 -19.51
N LYS A 46 15.92 19.07 -19.48
CA LYS A 46 15.82 18.10 -20.59
C LYS A 46 14.42 17.54 -20.75
N LEU A 47 13.71 17.23 -19.67
CA LEU A 47 12.34 16.73 -19.72
C LEU A 47 11.40 17.80 -20.30
N THR A 48 11.53 19.05 -19.84
CA THR A 48 10.72 20.19 -20.33
C THR A 48 11.01 20.51 -21.80
N ALA A 49 12.26 20.51 -22.23
CA ALA A 49 12.62 20.67 -23.64
C ALA A 49 12.04 19.59 -24.56
N ASN A 50 11.56 18.49 -23.98
CA ASN A 50 10.99 17.35 -24.66
C ASN A 50 9.48 17.18 -24.41
N GLY A 51 8.77 18.23 -23.95
CA GLY A 51 7.32 18.22 -23.77
C GLY A 51 6.83 17.59 -22.47
N ILE A 52 7.73 17.30 -21.51
CA ILE A 52 7.35 16.84 -20.16
C ILE A 52 7.50 17.99 -19.18
N MET A 53 6.38 18.53 -18.71
CA MET A 53 6.34 19.53 -17.66
C MET A 53 6.24 18.85 -16.30
N LEU A 54 7.08 19.27 -15.34
CA LEU A 54 7.06 18.77 -13.97
C LEU A 54 6.47 19.85 -13.06
N GLN A 55 5.49 19.50 -12.23
CA GLN A 55 5.03 20.39 -11.17
C GLN A 55 6.12 20.54 -10.09
N ASP A 56 6.10 21.67 -9.40
CA ASP A 56 7.03 21.94 -8.30
C ASP A 56 6.92 20.84 -7.23
N GLY A 57 8.04 20.21 -6.91
CA GLY A 57 8.08 19.12 -5.93
C GLY A 57 7.62 17.75 -6.44
N ALA A 58 7.31 17.60 -7.74
CA ALA A 58 6.87 16.32 -8.30
C ALA A 58 7.89 15.18 -8.10
N ILE A 59 9.19 15.48 -8.13
CA ILE A 59 10.25 14.48 -7.92
C ILE A 59 10.79 14.59 -6.48
N PRO A 60 10.71 13.52 -5.67
CA PRO A 60 11.31 13.52 -4.35
C PRO A 60 12.84 13.56 -4.45
N LEU A 61 13.48 14.44 -3.65
CA LEU A 61 14.94 14.61 -3.65
C LEU A 61 15.68 13.42 -3.03
N ARG A 62 15.02 12.64 -2.18
CA ARG A 62 15.62 11.51 -1.47
C ARG A 62 15.60 10.28 -2.38
N LYS A 63 16.77 9.66 -2.55
CA LYS A 63 16.90 8.35 -3.17
C LYS A 63 16.22 7.30 -2.30
N GLN A 64 15.54 6.36 -2.92
CA GLN A 64 15.03 5.19 -2.23
C GLN A 64 15.99 4.02 -2.35
N LYS A 65 16.00 3.20 -1.30
CA LYS A 65 16.66 1.91 -1.34
C LYS A 65 15.71 0.92 -2.00
N GLY A 66 16.20 0.19 -2.97
CA GLY A 66 15.44 -0.89 -3.60
C GLY A 66 15.72 -2.20 -2.88
N TYR A 67 14.73 -2.70 -2.15
CA TYR A 67 14.76 -4.09 -1.68
C TYR A 67 13.73 -4.88 -2.45
N ILE A 68 14.06 -6.08 -2.88
CA ILE A 68 13.06 -7.04 -3.38
C ILE A 68 12.71 -7.96 -2.22
N TYR A 69 11.42 -8.06 -1.92
CA TYR A 69 10.91 -8.95 -0.89
C TYR A 69 10.29 -10.19 -1.52
N VAL A 70 10.48 -11.33 -0.87
CA VAL A 70 9.83 -12.59 -1.25
C VAL A 70 8.82 -12.93 -0.17
N GLY A 71 7.57 -13.07 -0.59
CA GLY A 71 6.46 -13.53 0.21
C GLY A 71 6.14 -14.98 -0.09
N GLU A 72 5.88 -15.77 0.94
CA GLU A 72 5.47 -17.16 0.84
C GLU A 72 4.15 -17.36 1.59
N LEU A 73 3.28 -18.17 1.01
CA LEU A 73 2.09 -18.68 1.69
C LEU A 73 2.22 -20.20 1.86
N ASP A 74 2.47 -20.64 3.10
CA ASP A 74 2.59 -22.07 3.42
C ASP A 74 1.37 -22.83 2.88
N ASN A 75 1.63 -23.78 1.98
CA ASN A 75 0.64 -24.66 1.36
C ASN A 75 -0.51 -24.00 0.57
N TYR A 76 -0.46 -22.69 0.28
CA TYR A 76 -1.46 -21.98 -0.53
C TYR A 76 -2.93 -22.31 -0.14
N ASN A 77 -3.21 -22.53 1.15
CA ASN A 77 -4.55 -22.96 1.56
C ASN A 77 -5.34 -21.80 2.18
N TYR A 78 -6.21 -21.20 1.37
CA TYR A 78 -7.12 -20.14 1.81
C TYR A 78 -8.14 -20.61 2.88
N GLU A 79 -8.36 -21.90 3.04
CA GLU A 79 -9.13 -22.45 4.17
C GLU A 79 -8.45 -22.15 5.51
N ILE A 80 -7.12 -22.26 5.57
CA ILE A 80 -6.34 -21.91 6.77
C ILE A 80 -6.46 -20.40 7.02
N VAL A 81 -6.37 -19.58 5.98
CA VAL A 81 -6.55 -18.13 6.10
C VAL A 81 -7.93 -17.81 6.69
N ALA A 82 -9.01 -18.38 6.13
CA ALA A 82 -10.37 -18.19 6.62
C ALA A 82 -10.54 -18.64 8.09
N LYS A 83 -9.94 -19.78 8.45
CA LYS A 83 -9.93 -20.29 9.82
C LYS A 83 -9.22 -19.36 10.79
N GLU A 84 -8.05 -18.84 10.43
CA GLU A 84 -7.27 -17.94 11.28
C GLU A 84 -7.93 -16.57 11.45
N LEU A 85 -8.63 -16.08 10.42
CA LEU A 85 -9.40 -14.84 10.49
C LEU A 85 -10.67 -14.98 11.35
N SER A 86 -11.44 -16.06 11.16
CA SER A 86 -12.72 -16.28 11.85
C SER A 86 -12.60 -16.95 13.23
N GLY A 87 -11.49 -17.64 13.49
CA GLY A 87 -11.32 -18.52 14.66
C GLY A 87 -12.18 -19.78 14.64
N SER A 88 -12.84 -20.10 13.52
CA SER A 88 -13.77 -21.23 13.37
C SER A 88 -13.29 -22.19 12.29
N ASN A 89 -13.74 -23.46 12.29
CA ASN A 89 -13.48 -24.35 11.15
C ASN A 89 -14.46 -24.07 10.01
N SER A 90 -14.10 -24.43 8.77
CA SER A 90 -15.02 -24.39 7.63
C SER A 90 -15.98 -25.58 7.65
N VAL A 91 -17.25 -25.33 7.38
CA VAL A 91 -18.30 -26.35 7.22
C VAL A 91 -18.61 -26.65 5.76
N GLU A 92 -18.43 -25.67 4.88
CA GLU A 92 -18.65 -25.82 3.45
C GLU A 92 -17.56 -25.11 2.65
N ASN A 93 -17.14 -25.74 1.56
CA ASN A 93 -16.17 -25.21 0.62
C ASN A 93 -16.70 -25.36 -0.82
N PHE A 94 -16.69 -24.25 -1.56
CA PHE A 94 -17.14 -24.21 -2.95
C PHE A 94 -16.02 -23.67 -3.83
N ILE A 95 -15.76 -24.35 -4.94
CA ILE A 95 -15.00 -23.77 -6.04
C ILE A 95 -15.95 -22.87 -6.81
N VAL A 96 -15.65 -21.58 -6.86
CA VAL A 96 -16.37 -20.60 -7.67
C VAL A 96 -15.56 -20.31 -8.95
N PRO A 97 -16.17 -19.83 -10.04
CA PRO A 97 -15.47 -19.62 -11.32
C PRO A 97 -14.14 -18.86 -11.19
N ASP A 98 -14.08 -17.91 -10.25
CA ASP A 98 -12.93 -17.02 -10.07
C ASP A 98 -12.11 -17.33 -8.81
N GLY A 99 -12.34 -18.46 -8.11
CA GLY A 99 -11.58 -18.83 -6.91
C GLY A 99 -12.29 -19.77 -5.93
N TYR A 100 -12.23 -19.47 -4.63
CA TYR A 100 -12.76 -20.31 -3.55
C TYR A 100 -13.69 -19.54 -2.62
N SER A 101 -14.74 -20.21 -2.14
CA SER A 101 -15.64 -19.70 -1.10
C SER A 101 -15.67 -20.67 0.07
N TYR A 102 -15.56 -20.14 1.28
CA TYR A 102 -15.57 -20.91 2.53
C TYR A 102 -16.66 -20.36 3.45
N THR A 103 -17.55 -21.25 3.89
CA THR A 103 -18.53 -20.96 4.96
C THR A 103 -18.02 -21.57 6.25
N MET A 104 -17.96 -20.77 7.31
CA MET A 104 -17.41 -21.14 8.61
C MET A 104 -18.51 -21.62 9.57
N GLU A 105 -18.13 -22.35 10.64
CA GLU A 105 -19.08 -22.83 11.66
C GLU A 105 -19.87 -21.70 12.35
N ASN A 106 -19.27 -20.51 12.46
CA ASN A 106 -19.93 -19.31 12.99
C ASN A 106 -20.84 -18.62 11.97
N GLY A 107 -20.96 -19.18 10.76
CA GLY A 107 -21.73 -18.67 9.63
C GLY A 107 -21.00 -17.66 8.75
N ASP A 108 -19.82 -17.17 9.15
CA ASP A 108 -19.06 -16.21 8.35
C ASP A 108 -18.68 -16.80 6.99
N VAL A 109 -18.62 -15.95 5.97
CA VAL A 109 -18.30 -16.34 4.60
C VAL A 109 -17.07 -15.58 4.12
N PHE A 110 -16.11 -16.32 3.59
CA PHE A 110 -14.90 -15.80 2.97
C PHE A 110 -14.87 -16.20 1.50
N LYS A 111 -14.52 -15.26 0.60
CA LYS A 111 -14.21 -15.59 -0.79
C LYS A 111 -12.84 -15.07 -1.16
N PHE A 112 -12.08 -15.91 -1.84
CA PHE A 112 -10.75 -15.62 -2.33
C PHE A 112 -10.77 -15.83 -3.83
N GLY A 113 -10.60 -14.74 -4.58
CA GLY A 113 -10.59 -14.74 -6.02
C GLY A 113 -9.18 -14.79 -6.62
N ASN A 114 -9.12 -14.75 -7.94
CA ASN A 114 -7.89 -14.51 -8.68
C ASN A 114 -7.32 -13.13 -8.34
N ASN A 115 -6.02 -12.92 -8.61
CA ASN A 115 -5.36 -11.61 -8.44
C ASN A 115 -5.54 -11.01 -7.03
N TYR A 116 -5.51 -11.87 -6.02
CA TYR A 116 -5.60 -11.52 -4.60
C TYR A 116 -6.94 -10.90 -4.18
N GLU A 117 -7.99 -11.08 -4.98
CA GLU A 117 -9.34 -10.63 -4.61
C GLU A 117 -9.79 -11.32 -3.32
N PHE A 118 -10.33 -10.53 -2.42
CA PHE A 118 -10.74 -10.95 -1.10
C PHE A 118 -12.08 -10.33 -0.75
N SER A 119 -12.99 -11.16 -0.25
CA SER A 119 -14.21 -10.70 0.39
C SER A 119 -14.48 -11.47 1.67
N TYR A 120 -15.03 -10.76 2.65
CA TYR A 120 -15.47 -11.28 3.93
C TYR A 120 -16.86 -10.76 4.25
N LYS A 121 -17.71 -11.62 4.82
CA LYS A 121 -19.04 -11.32 5.33
C LYS A 121 -19.25 -12.02 6.66
N SER A 122 -19.69 -11.27 7.67
CA SER A 122 -20.05 -11.84 8.97
C SER A 122 -21.50 -12.28 9.01
N GLU A 123 -21.78 -13.47 9.57
CA GLU A 123 -23.16 -13.93 9.80
C GLU A 123 -23.81 -13.25 11.02
N LYS A 124 -23.03 -12.99 12.07
CA LYS A 124 -23.57 -12.37 13.29
C LYS A 124 -24.10 -10.96 13.02
N TYR A 125 -23.48 -10.25 12.10
CA TYR A 125 -23.85 -8.89 11.71
C TYR A 125 -24.58 -8.86 10.35
N SER A 126 -25.23 -9.98 9.99
CA SER A 126 -25.73 -10.32 8.66
C SER A 126 -27.12 -9.81 8.30
N THR A 127 -27.92 -9.29 9.24
CA THR A 127 -29.32 -8.96 8.92
C THR A 127 -29.50 -7.91 7.82
N ASP A 128 -28.43 -7.19 7.47
CA ASP A 128 -28.38 -6.36 6.25
C ASP A 128 -27.01 -6.45 5.53
N SER A 129 -26.26 -7.55 5.73
CA SER A 129 -24.89 -7.66 5.20
C SER A 129 -24.84 -7.70 3.67
N ASP A 130 -25.84 -8.26 3.00
CA ASP A 130 -25.90 -8.19 1.53
C ASP A 130 -26.06 -6.74 1.07
N ALA A 131 -26.77 -5.91 1.84
CA ALA A 131 -26.81 -4.48 1.58
C ALA A 131 -25.45 -3.84 1.89
N ILE A 132 -24.78 -4.17 3.00
CA ILE A 132 -23.45 -3.63 3.34
C ILE A 132 -22.43 -3.97 2.24
N THR A 133 -22.37 -5.21 1.78
CA THR A 133 -21.52 -5.63 0.66
C THR A 133 -21.94 -4.95 -0.64
N THR A 134 -23.24 -4.78 -0.88
CA THR A 134 -23.73 -3.98 -2.03
C THR A 134 -23.29 -2.52 -1.91
N TYR A 135 -23.28 -1.93 -0.71
CA TYR A 135 -22.81 -0.57 -0.43
C TYR A 135 -21.31 -0.46 -0.64
N ILE A 136 -20.51 -1.41 -0.13
CA ILE A 136 -19.07 -1.47 -0.39
C ILE A 136 -18.83 -1.58 -1.90
N ASN A 137 -19.51 -2.49 -2.58
CA ASN A 137 -19.41 -2.63 -4.04
C ASN A 137 -19.79 -1.35 -4.78
N GLN A 138 -20.80 -0.59 -4.33
CA GLN A 138 -21.11 0.72 -4.89
C GLN A 138 -19.99 1.75 -4.64
N LEU A 139 -19.32 1.70 -3.49
CA LEU A 139 -18.17 2.56 -3.18
C LEU A 139 -16.92 2.18 -3.99
N ILE A 140 -16.75 0.90 -4.33
CA ILE A 140 -15.64 0.40 -5.18
C ILE A 140 -15.91 0.71 -6.66
N SER A 141 -17.12 0.41 -7.14
CA SER A 141 -17.52 0.52 -8.55
C SER A 141 -17.81 1.95 -9.01
N SER A 142 -17.85 2.93 -8.10
CA SER A 142 -17.96 4.32 -8.48
C SER A 142 -16.64 4.79 -9.14
N ASP A 143 -16.53 4.56 -10.45
CA ASP A 143 -16.23 5.67 -11.34
C ASP A 143 -17.19 6.81 -10.95
N ASN A 144 -16.68 8.01 -10.73
CA ASN A 144 -17.31 9.23 -10.17
C ASN A 144 -18.67 9.70 -10.78
N THR A 145 -19.44 8.86 -11.47
CA THR A 145 -20.59 9.24 -12.31
C THR A 145 -21.94 8.68 -11.87
N THR A 146 -22.01 7.64 -11.02
CA THR A 146 -23.28 7.12 -10.48
C THR A 146 -23.26 6.99 -8.96
N SER A 147 -23.02 8.10 -8.27
CA SER A 147 -23.23 8.18 -6.83
C SER A 147 -24.73 8.26 -6.53
N LYS A 148 -25.31 7.22 -5.91
CA LYS A 148 -26.33 7.51 -4.89
C LYS A 148 -25.63 8.43 -3.88
N ASN A 149 -26.26 9.54 -3.52
CA ASN A 149 -25.73 10.50 -2.53
C ASN A 149 -25.61 9.82 -1.17
N ILE A 150 -24.57 9.02 -0.95
CA ILE A 150 -24.22 8.50 0.36
C ILE A 150 -23.47 9.63 1.04
N ASN A 151 -24.15 10.33 1.95
CA ASN A 151 -23.58 11.43 2.70
C ASN A 151 -22.70 10.85 3.83
N LEU A 152 -21.52 10.39 3.46
CA LEU A 152 -20.51 9.91 4.39
C LEU A 152 -19.80 11.08 5.05
N GLN A 153 -19.67 11.03 6.38
CA GLN A 153 -18.95 12.05 7.15
C GLN A 153 -17.59 11.49 7.57
N ALA A 154 -16.59 12.36 7.72
CA ALA A 154 -15.34 11.93 8.36
C ALA A 154 -15.64 11.45 9.79
N ALA A 155 -15.15 10.28 10.17
CA ALA A 155 -15.24 9.82 11.54
C ALA A 155 -14.38 10.71 12.46
N GLY A 156 -14.78 10.85 13.72
CA GLY A 156 -13.96 11.52 14.72
C GLY A 156 -12.69 10.70 15.00
N SER A 157 -11.66 11.36 15.52
CA SER A 157 -10.32 10.77 15.66
C SER A 157 -10.29 9.52 16.54
N GLN A 158 -11.13 9.46 17.58
CA GLN A 158 -11.22 8.29 18.46
C GLN A 158 -11.89 7.11 17.77
N GLU A 159 -12.99 7.35 17.04
CA GLU A 159 -13.69 6.28 16.31
C GLU A 159 -12.83 5.77 15.15
N ALA A 160 -12.16 6.67 14.44
CA ALA A 160 -11.23 6.30 13.38
C ALA A 160 -10.08 5.42 13.89
N ALA A 161 -9.53 5.73 15.08
CA ALA A 161 -8.50 4.91 15.71
C ALA A 161 -9.04 3.51 16.12
N ALA A 162 -10.23 3.44 16.73
CA ALA A 162 -10.84 2.17 17.12
C ALA A 162 -11.18 1.29 15.91
N VAL A 163 -11.72 1.89 14.84
CA VAL A 163 -11.98 1.21 13.56
C VAL A 163 -10.68 0.70 12.94
N SER A 164 -9.64 1.53 12.92
CA SER A 164 -8.32 1.14 12.43
C SER A 164 -7.75 -0.06 13.19
N GLU A 165 -7.78 -0.01 14.52
CA GLU A 165 -7.30 -1.10 15.37
C GLU A 165 -8.09 -2.39 15.13
N THR A 166 -9.41 -2.29 15.00
CA THR A 166 -10.30 -3.43 14.74
C THR A 166 -9.97 -4.12 13.41
N VAL A 167 -9.80 -3.34 12.33
CA VAL A 167 -9.50 -3.90 11.01
C VAL A 167 -8.08 -4.48 11.00
N THR A 168 -7.10 -3.79 11.58
CA THR A 168 -5.73 -4.30 11.67
C THR A 168 -5.68 -5.60 12.48
N ALA A 169 -6.36 -5.68 13.64
CA ALA A 169 -6.40 -6.88 14.47
C ALA A 169 -7.13 -8.06 13.79
N PHE A 170 -8.07 -7.77 12.89
CA PHE A 170 -8.72 -8.79 12.07
C PHE A 170 -7.78 -9.32 10.98
N LEU A 171 -7.23 -8.42 10.14
CA LEU A 171 -6.49 -8.79 8.93
C LEU A 171 -5.02 -9.18 9.18
N LEU A 172 -4.40 -8.68 10.24
CA LEU A 172 -2.98 -8.91 10.56
C LEU A 172 -2.83 -9.89 11.72
N LYS A 173 -3.22 -11.16 11.49
CA LYS A 173 -2.99 -12.24 12.47
C LYS A 173 -1.50 -12.61 12.55
N PRO A 174 -0.98 -13.03 13.71
CA PRO A 174 0.43 -13.43 13.86
C PRO A 174 0.89 -14.52 12.89
N VAL A 175 -0.02 -15.42 12.51
CA VAL A 175 0.23 -16.48 11.52
C VAL A 175 0.53 -15.95 10.12
N PHE A 176 0.19 -14.71 9.80
CA PHE A 176 0.47 -14.04 8.52
C PHE A 176 1.70 -13.11 8.60
N VAL A 177 2.42 -13.11 9.71
CA VAL A 177 3.64 -12.29 9.88
C VAL A 177 4.87 -13.15 9.61
N GLY A 178 5.68 -12.71 8.64
CA GLY A 178 6.95 -13.36 8.29
C GLY A 178 8.15 -12.77 9.05
N ALA A 179 9.34 -12.94 8.48
CA ALA A 179 10.56 -12.27 8.96
C ALA A 179 10.47 -10.75 8.81
N TYR A 180 9.74 -10.29 7.80
CA TYR A 180 9.39 -8.89 7.59
C TYR A 180 7.86 -8.75 7.58
N GLN A 181 7.37 -7.61 8.05
CA GLN A 181 5.94 -7.36 8.22
C GLN A 181 5.38 -6.62 7.01
N ILE A 182 4.26 -7.10 6.48
CA ILE A 182 3.37 -6.27 5.67
C ILE A 182 2.49 -5.48 6.63
N GLU A 183 2.59 -4.16 6.57
CA GLU A 183 1.82 -3.23 7.38
C GLU A 183 0.42 -3.04 6.77
N ILE A 184 -0.55 -2.72 7.61
CA ILE A 184 -1.87 -2.25 7.18
C ILE A 184 -1.96 -0.79 7.60
N ALA A 185 -2.11 0.10 6.62
CA ALA A 185 -2.24 1.53 6.85
C ALA A 185 -3.66 1.99 6.51
N THR A 186 -4.23 2.80 7.38
CA THR A 186 -5.55 3.40 7.23
C THR A 186 -5.44 4.69 6.44
N ASP A 187 -6.13 4.76 5.30
CA ASP A 187 -6.20 5.97 4.48
C ASP A 187 -7.25 6.93 5.05
N LYS A 188 -8.48 6.44 5.21
CA LYS A 188 -9.58 7.23 5.79
C LYS A 188 -10.63 6.34 6.43
N VAL A 189 -11.33 6.90 7.41
CA VAL A 189 -12.50 6.30 8.05
C VAL A 189 -13.67 7.25 7.92
N LEU A 190 -14.78 6.72 7.43
CA LEU A 190 -16.00 7.45 7.16
C LEU A 190 -17.15 6.87 7.98
N TYR A 191 -17.92 7.73 8.63
CA TYR A 191 -19.14 7.37 9.33
C TYR A 191 -20.31 7.27 8.35
N GLY A 192 -21.00 6.12 8.38
CA GLY A 192 -22.10 5.78 7.50
C GLY A 192 -23.49 5.89 8.14
N GLY A 193 -23.59 6.30 9.41
CA GLY A 193 -24.86 6.43 10.11
C GLY A 193 -25.17 5.24 11.01
N LYS A 194 -26.46 5.09 11.35
CA LYS A 194 -26.96 3.95 12.12
C LYS A 194 -27.55 2.88 11.22
N THR A 195 -27.24 1.63 11.51
CA THR A 195 -27.80 0.43 10.87
C THR A 195 -28.44 -0.49 11.91
N GLN A 196 -29.41 -1.30 11.52
CA GLN A 196 -29.98 -2.33 12.39
C GLN A 196 -29.15 -3.61 12.30
N ILE A 197 -28.71 -4.14 13.44
CA ILE A 197 -27.96 -5.43 13.53
C ILE A 197 -28.91 -6.61 13.69
N ASP A 198 -30.09 -6.38 14.23
CA ASP A 198 -31.16 -7.37 14.28
C ASP A 198 -32.54 -6.67 14.35
N ALA A 199 -33.60 -7.42 14.01
CA ALA A 199 -34.99 -6.95 14.01
C ALA A 199 -35.53 -6.61 15.43
N THR A 200 -34.78 -6.90 16.49
CA THR A 200 -35.15 -6.70 17.89
C THR A 200 -34.40 -5.54 18.57
N SER A 201 -33.38 -4.98 17.93
CA SER A 201 -32.55 -3.90 18.47
C SER A 201 -33.18 -2.54 18.19
N GLU A 202 -33.78 -1.93 19.22
CA GLU A 202 -34.34 -0.56 19.12
C GLU A 202 -33.26 0.50 18.94
N ALA A 203 -32.04 0.25 19.44
CA ALA A 203 -30.89 1.11 19.29
C ALA A 203 -30.00 0.59 18.15
N GLY A 204 -30.20 1.12 16.94
CA GLY A 204 -29.33 0.83 15.80
C GLY A 204 -27.85 1.12 16.12
N ALA A 205 -26.97 0.34 15.51
CA ALA A 205 -25.53 0.39 15.67
C ALA A 205 -24.88 1.34 14.67
N ASP A 206 -23.76 1.93 15.06
CA ASP A 206 -23.05 2.87 14.20
C ASP A 206 -22.23 2.07 13.17
N ILE A 207 -22.33 2.43 11.89
CA ILE A 207 -21.54 1.80 10.83
C ILE A 207 -20.47 2.76 10.34
N TYR A 208 -19.26 2.24 10.16
CA TYR A 208 -18.10 2.94 9.63
C TYR A 208 -17.58 2.20 8.39
N TYR A 209 -17.16 2.95 7.39
CA TYR A 209 -16.47 2.46 6.21
C TYR A 209 -15.03 2.94 6.27
N ALA A 210 -14.09 2.01 6.25
CA ALA A 210 -12.68 2.34 6.37
C ALA A 210 -11.90 1.79 5.18
N TYR A 211 -11.06 2.66 4.63
CA TYR A 211 -10.24 2.41 3.46
C TYR A 211 -8.82 2.17 3.93
N PHE A 212 -8.25 1.04 3.53
CA PHE A 212 -6.91 0.61 3.93
C PHE A 212 -6.10 0.19 2.71
N TYR A 213 -4.78 0.23 2.88
CA TYR A 213 -3.84 -0.33 1.95
C TYR A 213 -2.75 -1.10 2.70
N GLN A 214 -2.15 -2.08 2.03
CA GLN A 214 -0.96 -2.73 2.54
C GLN A 214 0.30 -1.92 2.24
N ALA A 215 1.29 -1.96 3.12
CA ALA A 215 2.57 -1.29 2.93
C ALA A 215 3.74 -2.19 3.38
N ILE A 216 4.91 -1.95 2.80
CA ILE A 216 6.17 -2.61 3.19
C ILE A 216 7.18 -1.49 3.46
N ASP A 217 7.75 -1.47 4.67
CA ASP A 217 8.61 -0.38 5.16
C ASP A 217 7.99 1.03 4.99
N GLY A 218 6.69 1.16 5.26
CA GLY A 218 5.96 2.42 5.07
C GLY A 218 5.73 2.84 3.61
N VAL A 219 6.04 1.98 2.62
CA VAL A 219 5.79 2.22 1.19
C VAL A 219 4.58 1.38 0.74
N ARG A 220 3.57 2.04 0.17
CA ARG A 220 2.30 1.41 -0.25
C ARG A 220 2.53 0.31 -1.28
N LEU A 221 1.85 -0.81 -1.10
CA LEU A 221 1.73 -1.90 -2.06
C LEU A 221 0.58 -1.56 -3.03
N LYS A 222 0.93 -1.23 -4.27
CA LYS A 222 -0.03 -0.76 -5.28
C LYS A 222 -1.00 -1.86 -5.66
N GLY A 223 -2.30 -1.56 -5.58
CA GLY A 223 -3.36 -2.47 -6.01
C GLY A 223 -3.89 -3.37 -4.92
N PHE A 224 -3.38 -3.25 -3.69
CA PHE A 224 -3.76 -4.05 -2.52
C PHE A 224 -4.50 -3.17 -1.52
N ASP A 225 -5.64 -2.68 -1.99
CA ASP A 225 -6.53 -1.81 -1.25
C ASP A 225 -7.76 -2.59 -0.80
N ILE A 226 -8.21 -2.34 0.43
CA ILE A 226 -9.43 -2.92 1.01
C ILE A 226 -10.35 -1.80 1.47
N ILE A 227 -11.65 -2.01 1.29
CA ILE A 227 -12.68 -1.31 2.05
C ILE A 227 -13.28 -2.29 3.06
N ALA A 228 -13.34 -1.90 4.32
CA ALA A 228 -14.00 -2.65 5.38
C ALA A 228 -15.19 -1.86 5.93
N ALA A 229 -16.29 -2.57 6.19
CA ALA A 229 -17.40 -2.06 7.00
C ALA A 229 -17.23 -2.57 8.44
N VAL A 230 -17.23 -1.63 9.38
CA VAL A 230 -17.11 -1.90 10.82
C VAL A 230 -18.34 -1.39 11.53
N ILE A 231 -18.94 -2.25 12.35
CA ILE A 231 -20.11 -1.94 13.16
C ILE A 231 -19.65 -1.71 14.60
N ALA A 232 -20.03 -0.57 15.15
CA ALA A 232 -19.84 -0.25 16.56
C ALA A 232 -21.16 -0.44 17.32
N TYR A 233 -21.16 -1.34 18.29
CA TYR A 233 -22.33 -1.68 19.09
C TYR A 233 -21.95 -1.89 20.54
N ASN A 234 -22.66 -1.23 21.46
CA ASN A 234 -22.41 -1.26 22.91
C ASN A 234 -20.95 -0.94 23.31
N GLY A 235 -20.26 -0.11 22.52
CA GLY A 235 -18.87 0.30 22.78
C GLY A 235 -17.81 -0.63 22.18
N ASP A 236 -18.21 -1.74 21.56
CA ASP A 236 -17.31 -2.66 20.87
C ASP A 236 -17.40 -2.49 19.36
N TYR A 237 -16.30 -2.75 18.65
CA TYR A 237 -16.18 -2.63 17.21
C TYR A 237 -15.98 -4.01 16.58
N TYR A 238 -16.71 -4.27 15.50
CA TYR A 238 -16.70 -5.56 14.82
C TYR A 238 -16.67 -5.38 13.32
N ILE A 239 -15.86 -6.17 12.63
CA ILE A 239 -15.87 -6.20 11.17
C ILE A 239 -17.14 -6.93 10.69
N ALA A 240 -17.93 -6.26 9.86
CA ALA A 240 -19.16 -6.81 9.31
C ALA A 240 -18.94 -7.33 7.88
N ALA A 241 -18.14 -6.61 7.11
CA ALA A 241 -17.74 -7.01 5.77
C ALA A 241 -16.39 -6.39 5.40
N ALA A 242 -15.67 -7.01 4.48
CA ALA A 242 -14.50 -6.42 3.83
C ALA A 242 -14.42 -6.86 2.37
N GLU A 243 -13.93 -6.01 1.50
CA GLU A 243 -13.83 -6.28 0.06
C GLU A 243 -12.67 -5.50 -0.55
N GLY A 244 -11.96 -6.14 -1.49
CA GLY A 244 -10.85 -5.54 -2.20
C GLY A 244 -9.80 -6.57 -2.58
N ARG A 245 -8.52 -6.16 -2.57
CA ARG A 245 -7.39 -7.04 -2.81
C ARG A 245 -6.46 -7.07 -1.61
N TYR A 246 -6.05 -8.28 -1.21
CA TYR A 246 -5.22 -8.47 -0.03
C TYR A 246 -4.21 -9.59 -0.20
N CYS A 247 -2.98 -9.31 0.21
CA CYS A 247 -1.90 -10.25 0.23
C CYS A 247 -1.76 -10.85 1.64
N PHE A 248 -2.07 -12.14 1.77
CA PHE A 248 -1.86 -12.90 3.02
C PHE A 248 -0.47 -13.57 3.12
N TYR A 249 0.42 -13.29 2.16
CA TYR A 249 1.74 -13.91 2.11
C TYR A 249 2.65 -13.33 3.18
N ARG A 250 3.43 -14.20 3.80
CA ARG A 250 4.44 -13.81 4.79
C ARG A 250 5.72 -13.47 4.08
N ILE A 251 6.29 -12.30 4.35
CA ILE A 251 7.59 -11.97 3.79
C ILE A 251 8.68 -12.75 4.54
N THR A 252 9.30 -13.71 3.86
CA THR A 252 10.34 -14.60 4.39
C THR A 252 11.73 -14.05 4.13
N GLU A 253 11.93 -13.41 2.98
CA GLU A 253 13.26 -12.99 2.52
C GLU A 253 13.27 -11.56 1.98
N ARG A 254 14.47 -10.96 1.97
CA ARG A 254 14.75 -9.64 1.43
C ARG A 254 16.11 -9.63 0.74
N PHE A 255 16.16 -9.06 -0.47
CA PHE A 255 17.38 -8.90 -1.26
C PHE A 255 17.65 -7.43 -1.58
N ASP A 256 18.90 -7.02 -1.45
CA ASP A 256 19.36 -5.72 -1.96
C ASP A 256 19.30 -5.71 -3.49
N SER A 257 18.77 -4.65 -4.09
CA SER A 257 18.71 -4.50 -5.53
C SER A 257 19.09 -3.09 -5.98
N GLN A 258 19.81 -3.02 -7.11
CA GLN A 258 20.01 -1.75 -7.80
C GLN A 258 18.74 -1.45 -8.61
N ILE A 259 18.12 -0.32 -8.31
CA ILE A 259 16.90 0.14 -8.97
C ILE A 259 17.16 1.42 -9.74
N TYR A 260 16.46 1.60 -10.85
CA TYR A 260 16.34 2.88 -11.53
C TYR A 260 15.75 3.92 -10.59
N ASP A 261 16.41 5.07 -10.53
CA ASP A 261 15.89 6.23 -9.79
C ASP A 261 14.69 6.87 -10.50
N GLN A 262 14.06 7.81 -9.82
CA GLN A 262 12.88 8.54 -10.27
C GLN A 262 13.11 9.25 -11.62
N VAL A 263 14.34 9.75 -11.84
CA VAL A 263 14.68 10.50 -13.05
C VAL A 263 14.77 9.57 -14.25
N ASN A 264 15.47 8.44 -14.10
CA ASN A 264 15.59 7.45 -15.17
C ASN A 264 14.23 6.89 -15.57
N ILE A 265 13.34 6.69 -14.60
CA ILE A 265 12.00 6.14 -14.86
C ILE A 265 11.10 7.13 -15.59
N LEU A 266 11.24 8.45 -15.35
CA LEU A 266 10.56 9.47 -16.16
C LEU A 266 10.99 9.45 -17.63
N PHE A 267 12.27 9.19 -17.91
CA PHE A 267 12.72 9.02 -19.29
C PHE A 267 12.13 7.73 -19.91
N ILE A 268 12.00 6.65 -19.15
CA ILE A 268 11.37 5.41 -19.62
C ILE A 268 9.88 5.64 -19.95
N ASP A 269 9.12 6.25 -19.03
CA ASP A 269 7.71 6.59 -19.20
C ASP A 269 7.46 7.45 -20.46
N LYS A 270 8.35 8.42 -20.72
CA LYS A 270 8.35 9.19 -21.97
C LYS A 270 8.45 8.29 -23.20
N TYR A 271 9.45 7.42 -23.26
CA TYR A 271 9.70 6.58 -24.43
C TYR A 271 8.62 5.50 -24.63
N ALA A 272 7.88 5.16 -23.57
CA ALA A 272 6.71 4.29 -23.64
C ALA A 272 5.51 4.96 -24.35
N GLY A 273 5.53 6.28 -24.55
CA GLY A 273 4.55 7.00 -25.36
C GLY A 273 3.22 7.30 -24.67
N THR A 274 3.20 7.39 -23.34
CA THR A 274 1.99 7.73 -22.58
C THR A 274 1.83 9.25 -22.45
N TYR A 275 0.98 9.87 -23.26
CA TYR A 275 0.80 11.33 -23.32
C TYR A 275 -0.61 11.76 -22.90
N ASP A 276 -0.74 12.95 -22.31
CA ASP A 276 -2.03 13.48 -21.80
C ASP A 276 -2.87 14.19 -22.90
N GLY A 277 -2.47 14.16 -24.18
CA GLY A 277 -3.20 14.82 -25.26
C GLY A 277 -2.61 14.65 -26.67
N GLU A 278 -3.32 15.17 -27.67
CA GLU A 278 -2.95 15.10 -29.11
C GLU A 278 -1.64 15.83 -29.46
N SER A 279 -1.16 16.72 -28.57
CA SER A 279 0.06 17.52 -28.76
C SER A 279 1.36 16.82 -28.35
N GLY A 280 1.30 15.63 -27.72
CA GLY A 280 2.49 14.92 -27.23
C GLY A 280 3.13 15.57 -26.00
N GLU A 281 2.42 16.46 -25.31
CA GLU A 281 2.87 17.04 -24.04
C GLU A 281 2.29 16.24 -22.85
N LYS A 282 3.06 16.14 -21.77
CA LYS A 282 2.67 15.45 -20.53
C LYS A 282 3.01 16.33 -19.34
N THR A 283 2.06 16.50 -18.43
CA THR A 283 2.34 17.18 -17.15
C THR A 283 2.42 16.12 -16.06
N ILE A 284 3.53 16.05 -15.33
CA ILE A 284 3.68 15.17 -14.17
C ILE A 284 3.38 15.97 -12.91
N SER A 285 2.40 15.51 -12.14
CA SER A 285 2.02 16.10 -10.86
C SER A 285 2.82 15.50 -9.70
N SER A 286 3.11 14.21 -9.73
CA SER A 286 3.90 13.55 -8.69
C SER A 286 4.58 12.27 -9.16
N VAL A 287 5.73 11.97 -8.55
CA VAL A 287 6.42 10.68 -8.63
C VAL A 287 6.49 10.08 -7.23
N GLY A 288 5.67 9.07 -6.97
CA GLY A 288 5.56 8.37 -5.71
C GLY A 288 6.26 7.02 -5.75
N SER A 289 6.77 6.57 -4.61
CA SER A 289 7.25 5.19 -4.47
C SER A 289 6.13 4.24 -4.10
N VAL A 290 6.11 3.08 -4.72
CA VAL A 290 5.20 1.99 -4.38
C VAL A 290 5.94 0.66 -4.46
N TYR A 291 5.40 -0.37 -3.85
CA TYR A 291 5.73 -1.76 -4.17
C TYR A 291 4.67 -2.33 -5.12
N THR A 292 5.07 -3.26 -5.96
CA THR A 292 4.18 -4.03 -6.82
C THR A 292 4.41 -5.52 -6.62
N ALA A 293 3.34 -6.31 -6.66
CA ALA A 293 3.40 -7.75 -6.45
C ALA A 293 3.44 -8.48 -7.79
N TYR A 294 4.36 -9.43 -7.93
CA TYR A 294 4.48 -10.32 -9.08
C TYR A 294 4.44 -11.78 -8.62
N PRO A 295 3.57 -12.63 -9.19
CA PRO A 295 3.61 -14.05 -8.90
C PRO A 295 4.90 -14.67 -9.44
N GLY A 296 5.47 -15.63 -8.72
CA GLY A 296 6.58 -16.43 -9.25
C GLY A 296 6.08 -17.37 -10.37
N ASN A 297 6.84 -17.45 -11.46
CA ASN A 297 6.36 -18.07 -12.70
C ASN A 297 7.20 -19.25 -13.21
N GLU A 298 8.26 -19.64 -12.50
CA GLU A 298 9.27 -20.55 -13.05
C GLU A 298 9.11 -22.02 -12.62
N THR A 299 8.69 -22.30 -11.37
CA THR A 299 8.51 -23.67 -10.84
C THR A 299 7.24 -23.78 -9.98
N GLU A 300 6.81 -25.00 -9.66
CA GLU A 300 5.63 -25.24 -8.79
C GLU A 300 5.81 -24.68 -7.37
N GLU A 301 7.05 -24.69 -6.86
CA GLU A 301 7.42 -24.03 -5.60
C GLU A 301 7.38 -22.50 -5.74
N GLN A 302 7.98 -21.94 -6.80
CA GLN A 302 7.96 -20.48 -7.04
C GLN A 302 6.57 -19.93 -7.36
N ARG A 303 5.63 -20.75 -7.86
CA ARG A 303 4.21 -20.34 -8.02
C ARG A 303 3.51 -20.08 -6.67
N ARG A 304 4.10 -20.53 -5.56
CA ARG A 304 3.64 -20.24 -4.19
C ARG A 304 4.32 -19.02 -3.60
N GLU A 305 5.20 -18.38 -4.35
CA GLU A 305 5.89 -17.15 -3.96
C GLU A 305 5.29 -15.95 -4.67
N VAL A 306 5.34 -14.82 -3.98
CA VAL A 306 5.09 -13.50 -4.53
C VAL A 306 6.33 -12.64 -4.33
N TYR A 307 6.75 -11.96 -5.38
CA TYR A 307 7.85 -11.01 -5.35
C TYR A 307 7.28 -9.61 -5.22
N PHE A 308 7.60 -8.91 -4.14
CA PHE A 308 7.30 -7.49 -4.01
C PHE A 308 8.50 -6.70 -4.50
N VAL A 309 8.31 -6.00 -5.61
CA VAL A 309 9.36 -5.28 -6.31
C VAL A 309 9.10 -3.77 -6.16
N PRO A 310 10.12 -2.97 -5.83
CA PRO A 310 9.96 -1.52 -5.75
C PRO A 310 9.62 -0.95 -7.13
N ALA A 311 8.80 0.08 -7.14
CA ALA A 311 8.27 0.70 -8.33
C ALA A 311 8.03 2.20 -8.11
N TRP A 312 7.87 2.92 -9.22
CA TRP A 312 7.54 4.34 -9.24
C TRP A 312 6.16 4.54 -9.84
N GLU A 313 5.28 5.17 -9.08
CA GLU A 313 4.00 5.67 -9.55
C GLU A 313 4.20 7.09 -10.07
N ILE A 314 3.99 7.27 -11.37
CA ILE A 314 4.01 8.56 -12.05
C ILE A 314 2.57 9.01 -12.26
N THR A 315 2.16 10.05 -11.54
CA THR A 315 0.83 10.65 -11.67
C THR A 315 0.93 11.85 -12.61
N SER A 316 0.04 11.90 -13.59
CA SER A 316 -0.06 13.02 -14.51
C SER A 316 -0.99 14.12 -13.98
N GLY A 317 -0.98 15.28 -14.63
CA GLY A 317 -1.83 16.42 -14.27
C GLY A 317 -3.32 16.15 -14.42
N SER A 318 -3.70 15.16 -15.24
CA SER A 318 -5.09 14.69 -15.39
C SER A 318 -5.54 13.77 -14.25
N GLY A 319 -4.63 13.34 -13.38
CA GLY A 319 -4.88 12.41 -12.28
C GLY A 319 -4.65 10.94 -12.63
N ASN A 320 -4.37 10.62 -13.90
CA ASN A 320 -4.01 9.27 -14.31
C ASN A 320 -2.63 8.90 -13.76
N SER A 321 -2.43 7.62 -13.42
CA SER A 321 -1.15 7.14 -12.91
C SER A 321 -0.66 5.92 -13.68
N ASN A 322 0.63 5.92 -14.01
CA ASN A 322 1.35 4.75 -14.50
C ASN A 322 2.31 4.27 -13.42
N VAL A 323 2.47 2.96 -13.29
CA VAL A 323 3.39 2.39 -12.32
C VAL A 323 4.48 1.64 -13.07
N TYR A 324 5.74 1.98 -12.84
CA TYR A 324 6.88 1.36 -13.49
C TYR A 324 7.73 0.62 -12.47
N ASN A 325 8.02 -0.63 -12.77
CA ASN A 325 8.93 -1.45 -11.99
C ASN A 325 10.31 -0.78 -11.93
N ALA A 326 10.79 -0.47 -10.73
CA ALA A 326 12.05 0.25 -10.57
C ALA A 326 13.27 -0.64 -10.84
N TYR A 327 13.13 -1.97 -10.87
CA TYR A 327 14.23 -2.88 -11.20
C TYR A 327 14.50 -2.97 -12.70
N ASN A 328 13.46 -3.05 -13.54
CA ASN A 328 13.62 -3.29 -14.99
C ASN A 328 12.94 -2.25 -15.90
N GLY A 329 12.21 -1.28 -15.34
CA GLY A 329 11.50 -0.25 -16.10
C GLY A 329 10.21 -0.72 -16.79
N ALA A 330 9.77 -1.95 -16.56
CA ALA A 330 8.54 -2.47 -17.16
C ALA A 330 7.31 -1.77 -16.57
N LEU A 331 6.30 -1.49 -17.40
CA LEU A 331 5.01 -1.01 -16.93
C LEU A 331 4.33 -2.12 -16.10
N TYR A 332 3.88 -1.77 -14.91
CA TYR A 332 3.10 -2.64 -14.06
C TYR A 332 1.62 -2.50 -14.40
N THR A 333 1.02 -3.64 -14.69
CA THR A 333 -0.43 -3.79 -14.78
C THR A 333 -0.81 -4.80 -13.71
N ILE A 334 -1.74 -4.42 -12.84
CA ILE A 334 -2.36 -5.40 -11.95
C ILE A 334 -3.14 -6.35 -12.86
N LEU A 335 -2.71 -7.60 -12.89
CA LEU A 335 -3.37 -8.66 -13.65
C LEU A 335 -4.77 -8.92 -13.10
#